data_AF-A0A4Q2A4Q4-F1
#
_entry.id   AF-A0A4Q2A4Q4-F1
#
_cell.length_a   1.000
_cell.length_b   1.000
_cell.length_c   1.000
_cell.angle_alpha   90.00
_cell.angle_beta   90.00
_cell.angle_gamma   90.00
#
_symmetry.space_group_name_H-M   'P 1'
#
loop_
_entity.id
_entity.type
_entity.pdbx_description
1 polymer ?
#
loop_
_entity_poly.entity_id
_entity_poly.type
_entity_poly.pdbx_seq_one_letter_code
_entity_poly.pdbx_strand_id
1 'polypeptide(L)' 'MDSFCKKITMPDGTVLSGAAAREYRLSLYDDGVDEVIANVHAETDARNARRHAEYVIDKASASSKRITRTRTGDKVN' A
#
# COMPACT_ATOMS: atom_id res chain seq x y z
N MET A 1 16.27 6.56 -25.44
CA MET A 1 16.59 7.89 -24.87
C MET A 1 16.06 7.89 -23.45
N ASP A 2 16.94 8.07 -22.45
CA ASP A 2 16.55 8.03 -21.03
C ASP A 2 15.53 9.14 -20.73
N SER A 3 14.37 8.76 -20.19
CA SER A 3 13.29 9.69 -19.84
C SER A 3 13.76 10.75 -18.84
N PHE A 4 14.72 10.38 -17.97
CA PHE A 4 15.29 11.28 -16.98
C PHE A 4 16.23 12.34 -17.56
N CYS A 5 16.73 12.16 -18.78
CA CYS A 5 17.60 13.13 -19.44
C CYS A 5 16.85 14.14 -20.33
N LYS A 6 15.50 14.07 -20.36
CA LYS A 6 14.67 15.03 -21.10
C LYS A 6 14.83 16.44 -20.53
N LYS A 7 14.94 17.43 -21.43
CA LYS A 7 15.08 18.85 -21.09
C LYS A 7 13.98 19.30 -20.14
N ILE A 8 14.34 20.17 -19.20
CA ILE A 8 13.44 20.80 -18.22
C ILE A 8 13.65 22.30 -18.34
N THR A 9 12.56 23.04 -18.51
CA THR A 9 12.58 24.51 -18.42
C THR A 9 12.07 24.89 -17.04
N MET A 10 12.92 25.55 -16.26
CA MET A 10 12.60 26.05 -14.94
C MET A 10 11.75 27.34 -15.00
N PRO A 11 11.06 27.72 -13.91
CA PRO A 11 10.23 28.93 -13.87
C PRO A 11 10.98 30.25 -14.11
N ASP A 12 12.29 30.28 -13.83
CA ASP A 12 13.19 31.41 -14.08
C ASP A 12 13.69 31.48 -15.53
N GLY A 13 13.31 30.53 -16.38
CA GLY A 13 13.74 30.41 -17.77
C GLY A 13 15.01 29.57 -17.98
N THR A 14 15.63 29.05 -16.92
CA THR A 14 16.81 28.19 -17.01
C THR A 14 16.45 26.84 -17.65
N VAL A 15 17.25 26.37 -18.63
CA VAL A 15 17.02 25.08 -19.31
C VAL A 15 18.03 24.05 -18.83
N LEU A 16 17.57 23.06 -18.07
CA LEU A 16 18.36 21.87 -17.74
C LEU A 16 18.28 20.83 -18.85
N SER A 17 19.37 20.13 -19.12
CA SER A 17 19.41 19.01 -20.07
C SER A 17 20.41 17.94 -19.64
N GLY A 18 20.25 16.71 -20.14
CA GLY A 18 21.20 15.62 -19.88
C GLY A 18 21.29 15.29 -18.38
N ALA A 19 22.51 15.23 -17.84
CA ALA A 19 22.79 14.86 -16.45
C ALA A 19 22.14 15.81 -15.44
N ALA A 20 22.16 17.13 -15.69
CA ALA A 20 21.56 18.12 -14.78
C ALA A 20 20.03 17.97 -14.73
N ALA A 21 19.38 17.67 -15.86
CA ALA A 21 17.94 17.39 -15.87
C ALA A 21 17.59 16.08 -15.15
N ARG A 22 18.50 15.10 -15.17
CA ARG A 22 18.35 13.84 -14.43
C ARG A 22 18.48 14.08 -12.93
N GLU A 23 19.50 14.80 -12.49
CA GLU A 23 19.70 15.12 -11.06
C GLU A 23 18.55 15.92 -10.48
N TYR A 24 18.09 16.97 -11.16
CA TYR A 24 16.93 17.74 -10.72
C TYR A 24 15.66 16.89 -10.65
N ARG A 25 15.47 15.97 -11.61
CA ARG A 25 14.31 15.09 -11.60
C ARG A 25 14.41 14.05 -10.49
N LEU A 26 15.62 13.57 -10.16
CA LEU A 26 15.86 12.69 -9.03
C LEU A 26 15.68 13.40 -7.68
N SER A 27 16.10 14.66 -7.54
CA SER A 27 15.90 15.43 -6.31
C SER A 27 14.43 15.72 -6.02
N LEU A 28 13.55 15.73 -7.03
CA LEU A 28 12.10 15.77 -6.83
C LEU A 28 11.53 14.46 -6.24
N TYR A 29 12.28 13.37 -6.35
CA TYR A 29 11.88 12.05 -5.86
C TYR A 29 12.55 11.66 -4.55
N ASP A 30 13.74 12.19 -4.23
CA ASP A 30 14.47 11.87 -2.99
C ASP A 30 13.65 12.19 -1.73
N ASP A 31 12.83 13.24 -1.72
CA ASP A 31 11.92 13.53 -0.59
C ASP A 31 10.50 12.96 -0.80
N GLY A 32 10.05 12.79 -2.04
CA GLY A 32 8.65 12.43 -2.35
C GLY A 32 8.36 10.93 -2.47
N VAL A 33 9.35 10.11 -2.83
CA VAL A 33 9.15 8.66 -3.01
C VAL A 33 9.03 7.96 -1.66
N ASP A 34 9.83 8.36 -0.68
CA ASP A 34 9.77 7.79 0.67
C ASP A 34 8.43 8.10 1.34
N GLU A 35 7.88 9.30 1.15
CA GLU A 35 6.55 9.66 1.65
C GLU A 35 5.43 8.86 0.96
N VAL A 36 5.52 8.66 -0.35
CA VAL A 36 4.56 7.82 -1.11
C VAL A 36 4.64 6.36 -0.66
N ILE A 37 5.85 5.82 -0.48
CA ILE A 37 6.06 4.46 0.01
C ILE A 37 5.49 4.32 1.43
N ALA A 38 5.75 5.27 2.32
CA ALA A 38 5.22 5.28 3.68
C ALA A 38 3.68 5.29 3.69
N ASN A 39 3.05 6.11 2.84
CA ASN A 39 1.60 6.17 2.71
C ASN A 39 1.00 4.86 2.17
N VAL A 40 1.63 4.23 1.18
CA VAL A 40 1.21 2.93 0.64
C VAL A 40 1.30 1.83 1.70
N HIS A 41 2.38 1.80 2.49
CA HIS A 41 2.52 0.84 3.59
C HIS A 41 1.45 1.05 4.65
N ALA A 42 1.23 2.29 5.11
CA ALA A 42 0.21 2.61 6.11
C ALA A 42 -1.20 2.19 5.66
N GLU A 43 -1.56 2.46 4.40
CA GLU A 43 -2.88 2.08 3.86
C GLU A 43 -3.01 0.55 3.71
N THR A 44 -1.95 -0.12 3.29
CA THR A 44 -1.93 -1.58 3.12
C THR A 44 -2.04 -2.30 4.46
N ASP A 45 -1.34 -1.82 5.48
CA ASP A 45 -1.40 -2.38 6.83
C ASP A 45 -2.77 -2.20 7.48
N ALA A 46 -3.40 -1.02 7.30
CA ALA A 46 -4.77 -0.79 7.75
C ALA A 46 -5.78 -1.74 7.08
N ARG A 47 -5.65 -1.97 5.77
CA ARG A 47 -6.49 -2.93 5.04
C ARG A 47 -6.26 -4.37 5.50
N ASN A 48 -5.01 -4.75 5.75
CA ASN A 48 -4.65 -6.09 6.22
C ASN A 48 -5.16 -6.34 7.65
N ALA A 49 -5.05 -5.36 8.55
CA ALA A 49 -5.57 -5.44 9.90
C ALA A 49 -7.09 -5.66 9.92
N ARG A 50 -7.83 -4.92 9.07
CA ARG A 50 -9.27 -5.08 8.91
C ARG A 50 -9.65 -6.47 8.39
N ARG A 51 -8.97 -6.95 7.35
CA ARG A 51 -9.21 -8.28 6.78
C ARG A 51 -8.92 -9.40 7.77
N HIS A 52 -7.88 -9.25 8.58
CA HIS A 52 -7.56 -10.20 9.64
C HIS A 52 -8.62 -10.20 10.74
N ALA A 53 -9.13 -9.04 11.14
CA ALA A 53 -10.23 -8.94 12.11
C ALA A 53 -11.51 -9.63 11.60
N GLU A 54 -11.89 -9.40 10.34
CA GLU A 54 -13.04 -10.05 9.70
C GLU A 54 -12.88 -11.58 9.68
N TYR A 55 -11.70 -12.08 9.28
CA TYR A 55 -11.40 -13.52 9.29
C TYR A 55 -11.51 -14.15 10.69
N VAL A 56 -11.01 -13.48 11.73
CA VAL A 56 -11.08 -13.96 13.11
C VAL A 56 -12.54 -14.01 13.60
N ILE A 57 -13.35 -13.01 13.27
CA ILE A 57 -14.79 -12.97 13.62
C ILE A 57 -15.52 -14.14 12.96
N ASP A 58 -15.29 -14.38 11.67
CA ASP A 58 -15.93 -15.49 10.94
C ASP A 58 -15.53 -16.85 11.52
N LYS A 59 -14.24 -17.04 11.85
CA LYS A 59 -13.77 -18.29 12.48
C LYS A 59 -14.36 -18.48 13.87
N ALA A 60 -14.46 -17.41 14.67
CA ALA A 60 -15.08 -17.44 15.98
C ALA A 60 -16.58 -17.77 15.89
N SER A 61 -17.29 -17.18 14.92
CA SER A 61 -18.71 -17.45 14.64
C SER A 61 -18.93 -18.90 14.23
N ALA A 62 -18.10 -19.44 13.32
CA ALA A 62 -18.15 -20.84 12.91
C ALA A 62 -17.87 -21.80 14.07
N SER A 63 -16.86 -21.50 14.90
CA SER A 63 -16.53 -22.29 16.09
C SER A 63 -17.67 -22.27 17.12
N SER A 64 -18.25 -21.10 17.38
CA SER A 64 -19.38 -20.94 18.30
C SER A 64 -20.61 -21.72 17.85
N LYS A 65 -20.95 -21.67 16.55
CA LYS A 65 -22.02 -22.48 15.94
C LYS A 65 -21.77 -23.98 16.06
N ARG A 66 -20.52 -24.41 15.94
CA ARG A 66 -20.13 -25.81 16.11
C ARG A 66 -20.32 -26.28 17.55
N ILE A 67 -19.90 -25.46 18.53
CA ILE A 67 -20.05 -25.74 19.97
C ILE A 67 -21.54 -25.84 20.35
N THR A 68 -22.35 -24.89 19.91
CA THR A 68 -23.80 -24.91 20.17
C THR A 68 -24.47 -26.14 19.57
N ARG A 69 -24.15 -26.51 18.31
CA ARG A 69 -24.65 -27.74 17.68
C ARG A 69 -24.24 -29.02 18.41
N THR A 70 -22.99 -29.13 18.84
CA THR A 70 -22.54 -30.30 19.62
C THR A 70 -23.25 -30.40 20.97
N ARG A 71 -23.65 -29.25 21.53
CA ARG A 71 -24.31 -29.17 22.83
C ARG A 71 -25.82 -29.44 22.73
N THR A 72 -26.46 -29.15 21.59
CA THR A 72 -27.87 -29.48 21.31
C THR A 72 -28.06 -30.89 20.70
N GLY A 73 -26.99 -31.59 20.34
CA GLY A 73 -27.03 -32.98 19.87
C GLY A 73 -27.36 -33.16 18.38
N ASP A 74 -27.34 -32.09 17.58
CA ASP A 74 -27.62 -32.16 16.14
C ASP A 74 -26.47 -32.86 15.38
N LYS A 75 -26.75 -34.06 14.85
CA LYS A 75 -25.78 -34.83 14.05
C LYS A 75 -25.56 -34.19 12.67
N VAL A 76 -24.31 -34.20 12.23
CA VAL A 76 -23.92 -33.81 10.87
C VAL A 76 -24.25 -34.99 9.95
N ASN A 77 -25.20 -34.82 9.03
CA ASN A 77 -25.29 -35.65 7.83
C ASN A 77 -24.36 -35.09 6.76
#